data_AF-A0A4R2R964-F1
#
_entry.id   AF-A0A4R2R964-F1
#
_cell.length_a   1.000
_cell.length_b   1.000
_cell.length_c   1.000
_cell.angle_alpha   90.00
_cell.angle_beta   90.00
_cell.angle_gamma   90.00
#
_symmetry.space_group_name_H-M   'P 1'
#
loop_
_entity.id
_entity.type
_entity.pdbx_description
1 polymer ?
#
loop_
_entity_poly.entity_id
_entity_poly.type
_entity_poly.pdbx_seq_one_letter_code
_entity_poly.pdbx_strand_id
1 'polypeptide(L)'
;MMLTLMLGLAPIMIALSLFDATKDFFHRWVSTTISYAFYPIVIAAMFSTVVGMANSLLAQLGDPNSATNIGSLVPFFVMVFLAKGFVAATPLIVRGISGNLMVAAAPAAVSGSAGIMRGILNTDGVKGRARIGALTTGEAIGRGVIQAPADVRSAAVTASAQVVRMAERAKRLGR
;
A
#
# COMPACT_ATOMS: atom_id res chain seq x y z
N MET A 1 2.51 11.91 -15.95
CA MET A 1 3.09 11.10 -17.04
C MET A 1 2.21 9.91 -17.40
N MET A 2 1.94 8.95 -16.50
CA MET A 2 1.08 7.80 -16.82
C MET A 2 -0.35 8.19 -17.26
N LEU A 3 -1.05 9.03 -16.48
CA LEU A 3 -2.42 9.47 -16.81
C LEU A 3 -2.50 10.23 -18.15
N THR A 4 -1.48 11.03 -18.46
CA THR A 4 -1.36 11.76 -19.73
C THR A 4 -1.28 10.80 -20.93
N LEU A 5 -0.48 9.74 -20.81
CA LEU A 5 -0.39 8.70 -21.84
C LEU A 5 -1.70 7.94 -22.00
N MET A 6 -2.36 7.63 -20.87
CA MET A 6 -3.65 6.93 -20.90
C MET A 6 -4.74 7.74 -21.58
N LEU A 7 -4.78 9.06 -21.34
CA LEU A 7 -5.70 9.97 -22.03
C LEU A 7 -5.32 10.18 -23.50
N GLY A 8 -4.02 10.22 -23.84
CA GLY A 8 -3.57 10.34 -25.23
C GLY A 8 -4.00 9.16 -26.12
N LEU A 9 -4.14 7.97 -25.53
CA LEU A 9 -4.59 6.74 -26.21
C LEU A 9 -6.12 6.59 -26.25
N ALA A 10 -6.86 7.50 -25.61
CA ALA A 10 -8.32 7.43 -25.50
C ALA A 10 -9.06 7.23 -26.84
N PRO A 11 -8.69 7.91 -27.95
CA PRO A 11 -9.40 7.74 -29.22
C PRO A 11 -9.36 6.29 -29.73
N ILE A 12 -8.21 5.63 -29.57
CA ILE A 12 -8.00 4.23 -29.97
C ILE A 12 -8.83 3.32 -29.08
N MET A 13 -8.81 3.54 -27.76
CA MET A 13 -9.59 2.72 -26.83
C MET A 13 -11.09 2.84 -27.05
N ILE A 14 -11.58 4.04 -27.37
CA ILE A 14 -12.98 4.26 -27.73
C ILE A 14 -13.31 3.54 -29.03
N ALA A 15 -12.44 3.57 -30.04
CA ALA A 15 -12.65 2.80 -31.28
C ALA A 15 -12.72 1.28 -31.02
N LEU A 16 -11.90 0.73 -30.12
CA LEU A 16 -11.95 -0.68 -29.72
C LEU A 16 -13.25 -1.06 -28.98
N SER A 17 -13.98 -0.09 -28.43
CA SER A 17 -15.28 -0.35 -27.78
C SER A 17 -16.41 -0.63 -28.76
N LEU A 18 -16.25 -0.27 -30.05
CA LEU A 18 -17.25 -0.51 -31.10
C LEU A 18 -17.30 -1.97 -31.56
N PHE A 19 -16.25 -2.74 -31.34
CA PHE A 19 -16.21 -4.17 -31.70
C PHE A 19 -16.38 -5.03 -30.46
N ASP A 20 -17.32 -5.99 -30.51
CA ASP A 20 -17.60 -6.90 -29.39
C ASP A 20 -16.37 -7.72 -28.97
N ALA A 21 -15.49 -8.06 -29.93
CA ALA A 21 -14.26 -8.81 -29.67
C ALA A 21 -13.21 -8.03 -28.85
N THR A 22 -13.17 -6.70 -28.94
CA THR A 22 -12.12 -5.87 -28.31
C THR A 22 -12.63 -4.97 -27.18
N LYS A 23 -13.93 -5.00 -26.89
CA LYS A 23 -14.58 -4.20 -25.85
C LYS A 23 -14.01 -4.40 -24.44
N ASP A 24 -13.48 -5.60 -24.14
CA ASP A 24 -12.84 -5.88 -22.85
C ASP A 24 -11.60 -5.01 -22.60
N PHE A 25 -10.83 -4.68 -23.65
CA PHE A 25 -9.70 -3.76 -23.52
C PHE A 25 -10.13 -2.35 -23.11
N PHE A 26 -11.23 -1.86 -23.68
CA PHE A 26 -11.81 -0.56 -23.31
C PHE A 26 -12.19 -0.54 -21.83
N HIS A 27 -12.91 -1.56 -21.36
CA HIS A 27 -13.34 -1.63 -19.96
C HIS A 27 -12.15 -1.62 -18.98
N ARG A 28 -11.08 -2.38 -19.28
CA ARG A 28 -9.86 -2.40 -18.48
C ARG A 28 -9.13 -1.06 -18.49
N TRP A 29 -9.05 -0.41 -19.64
CA TRP A 29 -8.44 0.92 -19.76
C TRP A 29 -9.23 1.97 -18.98
N VAL A 30 -10.57 2.01 -19.10
CA VAL A 30 -11.42 2.94 -18.36
C VAL A 30 -11.24 2.74 -16.86
N SER A 31 -11.34 1.49 -16.40
CA SER A 31 -11.15 1.10 -15.01
C SER A 31 -9.81 1.59 -14.43
N THR A 32 -8.74 1.39 -15.20
CA THR A 32 -7.39 1.80 -14.81
C THR A 32 -7.23 3.33 -14.86
N THR A 33 -7.77 3.99 -15.89
CA THR A 33 -7.69 5.45 -16.08
C THR A 33 -8.40 6.20 -14.96
N ILE A 34 -9.61 5.77 -14.60
CA ILE A 34 -10.39 6.34 -13.50
C ILE A 34 -9.63 6.18 -12.17
N SER A 35 -9.05 5.00 -11.92
CA SER A 35 -8.28 4.75 -10.70
C SER A 35 -7.08 5.72 -10.59
N TYR A 36 -6.39 5.99 -11.69
CA TYR A 36 -5.30 6.97 -11.70
C TYR A 36 -5.80 8.42 -11.54
N ALA A 37 -6.98 8.76 -12.05
CA ALA A 37 -7.56 10.09 -11.92
C ALA A 37 -7.95 10.43 -10.47
N PHE A 38 -8.22 9.44 -9.63
CA PHE A 38 -8.55 9.67 -8.21
C PHE A 38 -7.36 10.10 -7.35
N TYR A 39 -6.11 9.79 -7.74
CA TYR A 39 -4.92 10.17 -6.96
C TYR A 39 -4.85 11.68 -6.67
N PRO A 40 -4.88 12.58 -7.68
CA PRO A 40 -4.81 14.02 -7.42
C PRO A 40 -6.00 14.55 -6.59
N ILE A 41 -7.19 13.96 -6.75
CA ILE A 41 -8.39 14.35 -5.99
C ILE A 41 -8.19 14.05 -4.50
N VAL A 42 -7.76 12.82 -4.18
CA VAL A 42 -7.52 12.39 -2.79
C VAL A 42 -6.40 13.21 -2.16
N ILE A 43 -5.32 13.46 -2.90
CA ILE A 43 -4.20 14.27 -2.44
C ILE A 43 -4.67 15.69 -2.12
N ALA A 44 -5.49 16.31 -2.97
CA ALA A 44 -6.04 17.64 -2.72
C ALA A 44 -6.92 17.67 -1.46
N ALA A 45 -7.78 16.67 -1.26
CA ALA A 45 -8.61 16.55 -0.06
C ALA A 45 -7.76 16.45 1.22
N MET A 46 -6.70 15.62 1.20
CA MET A 46 -5.78 15.49 2.33
C MET A 46 -5.03 16.79 2.63
N PHE A 47 -4.54 17.46 1.58
CA PHE A 47 -3.91 18.78 1.73
C PHE A 47 -4.88 19.80 2.32
N SER A 48 -6.17 19.77 1.95
CA SER A 48 -7.18 20.64 2.54
C SER A 48 -7.32 20.43 4.04
N THR A 49 -7.32 19.18 4.52
CA THR A 49 -7.39 18.89 5.97
C THR A 49 -6.15 19.40 6.69
N VAL A 50 -4.96 19.18 6.12
CA VAL A 50 -3.69 19.67 6.68
C VAL A 50 -3.70 21.21 6.73
N VAL A 51 -3.98 21.88 5.62
CA VAL A 51 -4.04 23.36 5.59
C VAL A 51 -5.08 23.89 6.58
N GLY A 52 -6.25 23.24 6.70
CA GLY A 52 -7.28 23.61 7.68
C GLY A 52 -6.77 23.55 9.12
N MET A 53 -6.11 22.47 9.51
CA MET A 53 -5.52 22.35 10.84
C MET A 53 -4.36 23.32 11.08
N ALA A 54 -3.54 23.59 10.05
CA ALA A 54 -2.45 24.56 10.15
C ALA A 54 -2.99 25.97 10.45
N ASN A 55 -4.05 26.38 9.74
CA ASN A 55 -4.71 27.66 9.98
C ASN A 55 -5.30 27.74 11.40
N SER A 56 -5.90 26.66 11.90
CA SER A 56 -6.41 26.60 13.27
C SER A 56 -5.30 26.75 14.32
N LEU A 57 -4.12 26.18 14.08
CA LEU A 57 -2.97 26.33 14.99
C LEU A 57 -2.38 27.74 14.91
N LEU A 58 -2.25 28.32 13.72
CA LEU A 58 -1.80 29.71 13.55
C LEU A 58 -2.72 30.69 14.29
N ALA A 59 -4.03 30.47 14.26
CA ALA A 59 -4.98 31.30 14.99
C ALA A 59 -4.82 31.20 16.52
N GLN A 60 -4.39 30.04 17.05
CA GLN A 60 -4.20 29.82 18.49
C GLN A 60 -2.83 30.29 18.99
N LEU A 61 -1.77 30.09 18.20
CA LEU A 61 -0.40 30.50 18.56
C LEU A 61 -0.12 31.99 18.26
N GLY A 62 -0.90 32.61 17.38
CA GLY A 62 -0.81 34.05 17.08
C GLY A 62 -1.33 34.97 18.20
N ASP A 63 -1.97 34.43 19.24
CA ASP A 63 -2.39 35.17 20.42
C ASP A 63 -1.21 35.26 21.44
N PRO A 64 -0.68 36.46 21.73
CA PRO A 64 0.47 36.67 22.61
C PRO A 64 0.31 36.12 24.04
N ASN A 65 -0.93 35.88 24.50
CA ASN A 65 -1.21 35.34 25.83
C ASN A 65 -1.19 33.80 25.91
N SER A 66 -1.16 33.12 24.75
CA SER A 66 -1.33 31.66 24.65
C SER A 66 -0.01 30.90 24.45
N ALA A 67 1.11 31.59 24.21
CA ALA A 67 2.40 30.99 23.83
C ALA A 67 3.38 30.75 25.00
N THR A 68 2.93 30.73 26.26
CA THR A 68 3.83 30.73 27.43
C THR A 68 4.37 29.33 27.80
N ASN A 69 3.84 28.25 27.22
CA ASN A 69 4.22 26.87 27.57
C ASN A 69 4.81 26.10 26.38
N ILE A 70 5.92 25.37 26.58
CA ILE A 70 6.52 24.44 25.60
C ILE A 70 5.49 23.42 25.05
N GLY A 71 4.46 23.09 25.84
CA GLY A 71 3.35 22.22 25.43
C GLY A 71 2.48 22.76 24.29
N SER A 72 2.52 24.06 23.98
CA SER A 72 1.77 24.67 22.87
C SER A 72 2.25 24.22 21.49
N LEU A 73 3.46 23.64 21.40
CA LEU A 73 4.04 23.11 20.16
C LEU A 73 3.64 21.65 19.89
N VAL A 74 3.07 20.93 20.87
CA VAL A 74 2.66 19.52 20.71
C VAL A 74 1.68 19.34 19.53
N PRO A 75 0.63 20.17 19.37
CA PRO A 75 -0.28 20.05 18.23
C PRO A 75 0.40 20.21 16.88
N PHE A 76 1.46 21.03 16.77
CA PHE A 76 2.25 21.16 15.55
C PHE A 76 2.99 19.87 15.19
N PHE A 77 3.57 19.17 16.18
CA PHE A 77 4.20 17.88 15.93
C PHE A 77 3.18 16.81 15.54
N VAL A 78 2.03 16.73 16.22
CA VAL A 78 0.94 15.81 15.88
C VAL A 78 0.45 16.04 14.45
N MET A 79 0.30 17.31 14.07
CA MET A 79 -0.06 17.75 12.74
C MET A 79 0.92 17.27 11.66
N VAL A 80 2.23 17.40 11.90
CA VAL A 80 3.28 16.92 10.98
C VAL A 80 3.25 15.39 10.85
N PHE A 81 3.09 14.66 11.95
CA PHE A 81 2.96 13.19 11.91
C PHE A 81 1.71 12.73 11.18
N LEU A 82 0.59 13.43 11.37
CA LEU A 82 -0.67 13.12 10.69
C LEU A 82 -0.58 13.39 9.19
N ALA A 83 0.06 14.50 8.78
CA ALA A 83 0.35 14.77 7.38
C ALA A 83 1.22 13.66 6.74
N LYS A 84 2.25 13.18 7.44
CA LYS A 84 3.05 12.03 6.99
C LYS A 84 2.22 10.74 6.92
N GLY A 85 1.32 10.53 7.88
CA GLY A 85 0.37 9.41 7.90
C GLY A 85 -0.56 9.42 6.68
N PHE A 86 -1.05 10.58 6.27
CA PHE A 86 -1.87 10.74 5.06
C PHE A 86 -1.14 10.37 3.78
N VAL A 87 0.13 10.77 3.62
CA VAL A 87 0.93 10.35 2.47
C VAL A 87 1.10 8.82 2.43
N ALA A 88 1.33 8.18 3.58
CA ALA A 88 1.43 6.72 3.66
C ALA A 88 0.09 6.01 3.40
N ALA A 89 -1.03 6.62 3.80
CA ALA A 89 -2.37 6.06 3.62
C ALA A 89 -2.98 6.34 2.24
N THR A 90 -2.41 7.24 1.44
CA THR A 90 -2.95 7.64 0.14
C THR A 90 -3.24 6.45 -0.78
N PRO A 91 -2.34 5.44 -0.95
CA PRO A 91 -2.63 4.30 -1.80
C PRO A 91 -3.81 3.45 -1.31
N LEU A 92 -4.02 3.37 0.01
CA LEU A 92 -5.11 2.61 0.61
C LEU A 92 -6.45 3.30 0.37
N ILE A 93 -6.49 4.62 0.51
CA ILE A 93 -7.71 5.43 0.33
C ILE A 93 -8.12 5.45 -1.14
N VAL A 94 -7.16 5.67 -2.05
CA VAL A 94 -7.44 5.61 -3.48
C VAL A 94 -7.93 4.22 -3.87
N ARG A 95 -7.31 3.16 -3.34
CA ARG A 95 -7.75 1.77 -3.61
C ARG A 95 -9.12 1.44 -3.04
N GLY A 96 -9.48 2.04 -1.90
CA GLY A 96 -10.80 1.91 -1.29
C GLY A 96 -11.89 2.58 -2.13
N ILE A 97 -11.61 3.79 -2.63
CA ILE A 97 -12.54 4.56 -3.48
C ILE A 97 -12.66 3.94 -4.87
N SER A 98 -11.55 3.48 -5.44
CA SER A 98 -11.53 2.90 -6.78
C SER A 98 -12.09 1.47 -6.82
N GLY A 99 -12.43 0.85 -5.68
CA GLY A 99 -13.12 -0.44 -5.58
C GLY A 99 -12.47 -1.59 -6.37
N ASN A 100 -11.41 -2.22 -5.86
CA ASN A 100 -10.77 -3.44 -6.42
C ASN A 100 -10.43 -3.43 -7.94
N LEU A 101 -10.54 -2.29 -8.63
CA LEU A 101 -10.22 -2.12 -10.07
C LEU A 101 -8.72 -2.25 -10.38
N MET A 102 -7.88 -2.32 -9.33
CA MET A 102 -6.44 -2.47 -9.42
C MET A 102 -6.02 -3.96 -9.36
N VAL A 103 -6.56 -4.82 -10.21
CA VAL A 103 -5.90 -6.12 -10.48
C VAL A 103 -4.61 -5.91 -11.30
N ALA A 104 -4.48 -4.78 -12.00
CA ALA A 104 -3.34 -4.49 -12.87
C ALA A 104 -2.02 -4.14 -12.12
N ALA A 105 -2.06 -3.78 -10.84
CA ALA A 105 -0.86 -3.44 -10.06
C ALA A 105 -0.68 -4.31 -8.79
N ALA A 106 -1.49 -5.36 -8.65
CA ALA A 106 -1.29 -6.42 -7.68
C ALA A 106 -0.06 -7.33 -7.90
N PRO A 107 0.62 -7.39 -9.07
CA PRO A 107 1.73 -8.32 -9.22
C PRO A 107 2.82 -8.08 -8.18
N ALA A 108 3.20 -6.84 -7.84
CA ALA A 108 4.35 -6.61 -6.95
C ALA A 108 4.12 -7.01 -5.47
N ALA A 109 2.93 -6.74 -4.92
CA ALA A 109 2.63 -7.06 -3.52
C ALA A 109 2.25 -8.54 -3.32
N VAL A 110 1.57 -9.15 -4.30
CA VAL A 110 1.21 -10.58 -4.28
C VAL A 110 2.37 -11.46 -4.74
N SER A 111 3.24 -10.98 -5.64
CA SER A 111 4.46 -11.72 -6.02
C SER A 111 5.47 -11.79 -4.88
N GLY A 112 5.51 -10.78 -4.01
CA GLY A 112 6.36 -10.79 -2.82
C GLY A 112 5.97 -11.91 -1.87
N SER A 113 4.68 -12.01 -1.51
CA SER A 113 4.19 -13.06 -0.59
C SER A 113 4.23 -14.46 -1.20
N ALA A 114 3.90 -14.61 -2.49
CA ALA A 114 4.00 -15.89 -3.19
C ALA A 114 5.46 -16.37 -3.34
N GLY A 115 6.39 -15.46 -3.63
CA GLY A 115 7.82 -15.76 -3.69
C GLY A 115 8.39 -16.17 -2.32
N ILE A 116 8.00 -15.46 -1.25
CA ILE A 116 8.37 -15.82 0.13
C ILE A 116 7.84 -17.20 0.50
N MET A 117 6.58 -17.50 0.21
CA MET A 117 5.99 -18.80 0.50
C MET A 117 6.70 -19.93 -0.25
N ARG A 118 7.02 -19.75 -1.53
CA ARG A 118 7.80 -20.72 -2.31
C ARG A 118 9.21 -20.91 -1.72
N GLY A 119 9.84 -19.84 -1.23
CA GLY A 119 11.11 -19.90 -0.50
C GLY A 119 11.03 -20.70 0.80
N ILE A 120 9.97 -20.51 1.60
CA ILE A 120 9.71 -21.24 2.85
C ILE A 120 9.41 -22.73 2.57
N LEU A 121 8.65 -23.03 1.53
CA LEU A 121 8.33 -24.40 1.13
C LEU A 121 9.54 -25.13 0.52
N ASN A 122 10.60 -24.39 0.15
CA ASN A 122 11.86 -24.92 -0.40
C ASN A 122 11.64 -26.00 -1.48
N THR A 123 10.75 -25.73 -2.43
CA THR A 123 10.42 -26.67 -3.51
C THR A 123 11.64 -26.96 -4.40
N ASP A 124 11.61 -28.06 -5.15
CA ASP A 124 12.78 -28.47 -5.95
C ASP A 124 13.17 -27.44 -7.03
N GLY A 125 12.20 -26.67 -7.53
CA GLY A 125 12.46 -25.53 -8.42
C GLY A 125 13.17 -24.36 -7.72
N VAL A 126 12.96 -24.13 -6.43
CA VAL A 126 13.70 -23.13 -5.61
C VAL A 126 15.11 -23.64 -5.31
N LYS A 127 15.29 -24.92 -4.99
CA LYS A 127 16.62 -25.54 -4.80
C LYS A 127 17.46 -25.53 -6.08
N GLY A 128 16.83 -25.77 -7.25
CA GLY A 128 17.49 -25.66 -8.55
C GLY A 128 17.99 -24.26 -8.83
N ARG A 129 17.13 -23.25 -8.66
CA ARG A 129 17.49 -21.83 -8.85
C ARG A 129 18.51 -21.32 -7.83
N ALA A 130 18.44 -21.81 -6.59
CA ALA A 130 19.43 -21.53 -5.58
C ALA A 130 20.85 -21.97 -5.96
N ARG A 131 21.00 -23.14 -6.61
CA ARG A 131 22.32 -23.65 -7.02
C ARG A 131 22.98 -22.78 -8.10
N ILE A 132 22.18 -22.10 -8.90
CA ILE A 132 22.63 -21.21 -9.97
C ILE A 132 22.54 -19.72 -9.59
N GLY A 133 22.26 -19.39 -8.33
CA GLY A 133 22.16 -18.00 -7.85
C GLY A 133 20.96 -17.20 -8.39
N ALA A 134 19.96 -17.86 -8.99
CA ALA A 134 18.82 -17.24 -9.66
C ALA A 134 17.57 -17.16 -8.76
N LEU A 135 17.74 -16.94 -7.45
CA LEU A 135 16.62 -16.80 -6.52
C LEU A 135 15.96 -15.44 -6.70
N THR A 136 14.62 -15.42 -6.72
CA THR A 136 13.89 -14.16 -6.59
C THR A 136 14.02 -13.61 -5.17
N THR A 137 13.86 -12.30 -4.98
CA THR A 137 13.97 -11.64 -3.65
C THR A 137 13.07 -12.30 -2.60
N GLY A 138 11.83 -12.66 -2.99
CA GLY A 138 10.92 -13.38 -2.09
C GLY A 138 11.43 -14.76 -1.71
N GLU A 139 11.94 -15.53 -2.67
CA GLU A 139 12.44 -16.88 -2.42
C GLU A 139 13.73 -16.88 -1.58
N ALA A 140 14.58 -15.87 -1.76
CA ALA A 140 15.78 -15.68 -0.93
C ALA A 140 15.40 -15.41 0.53
N ILE A 141 14.44 -14.51 0.79
CA ILE A 141 13.92 -14.23 2.13
C ILE A 141 13.29 -15.50 2.74
N GLY A 142 12.39 -16.16 2.00
CA GLY A 142 11.70 -17.35 2.49
C GLY A 142 12.64 -18.52 2.79
N ARG A 143 13.67 -18.72 1.95
CA ARG A 143 14.68 -19.76 2.16
C ARG A 143 15.64 -19.42 3.30
N GLY A 144 15.94 -18.14 3.50
CA GLY A 144 16.71 -17.65 4.65
C GLY A 144 16.07 -18.00 5.99
N VAL A 145 14.73 -18.01 6.06
CA VAL A 145 13.99 -18.45 7.26
C VAL A 145 14.15 -19.96 7.53
N ILE A 146 14.24 -20.79 6.48
CA ILE A 146 14.41 -22.25 6.61
C ILE A 146 15.85 -22.64 6.94
N GLN A 147 16.82 -21.87 6.42
CA GLN A 147 18.24 -22.06 6.67
C GLN A 147 18.72 -21.41 7.98
N ALA A 148 17.86 -20.66 8.66
CA ALA A 148 18.17 -20.08 9.96
C ALA A 148 18.41 -21.18 11.02
N PRO A 149 19.32 -20.94 11.99
CA PRO A 149 19.57 -21.87 13.10
C PRO A 149 18.27 -22.27 13.80
N ALA A 150 18.25 -23.48 14.39
CA ALA A 150 17.04 -24.04 15.01
C ALA A 150 16.40 -23.11 16.06
N ASP A 151 17.21 -22.31 16.74
CA ASP A 151 16.80 -21.33 17.76
C ASP A 151 16.07 -20.13 17.15
N VAL A 152 16.48 -19.70 15.95
CA VAL A 152 15.83 -18.62 15.19
C VAL A 152 14.54 -19.12 14.56
N ARG A 153 14.53 -20.38 14.10
CA ARG A 153 13.33 -21.02 13.55
C ARG A 153 12.26 -21.25 14.62
N SER A 154 12.64 -21.71 15.81
CA SER A 154 11.71 -21.91 16.93
C SER A 154 11.17 -20.58 17.44
N ALA A 155 11.98 -19.51 17.45
CA ALA A 155 11.52 -18.15 17.75
C ALA A 155 10.51 -17.62 16.71
N ALA A 156 10.77 -17.82 15.41
CA ALA A 156 9.86 -17.42 14.34
C ALA A 156 8.53 -18.19 14.36
N VAL A 157 8.58 -19.50 14.63
CA VAL A 157 7.37 -20.34 14.81
C VAL A 157 6.58 -19.90 16.05
N THR A 158 7.26 -19.57 17.15
CA THR A 158 6.61 -19.08 18.37
C THR A 158 5.96 -17.70 18.16
N ALA A 159 6.66 -16.78 17.49
CA ALA A 159 6.16 -15.46 17.14
C ALA A 159 4.92 -15.54 16.22
N SER A 160 4.97 -16.38 15.19
CA SER A 160 3.82 -16.61 14.31
C SER A 160 2.64 -17.24 15.05
N ALA A 161 2.87 -18.19 15.96
CA ALA A 161 1.81 -18.75 16.81
C ALA A 161 1.20 -17.72 17.79
N GLN A 162 1.99 -16.76 18.27
CA GLN A 162 1.46 -15.64 19.06
C GLN A 162 0.63 -14.69 18.21
N VAL A 163 1.06 -14.38 16.99
CA VAL A 163 0.32 -13.54 16.04
C VAL A 163 -1.02 -14.18 15.66
N VAL A 164 -1.06 -15.50 15.40
CA VAL A 164 -2.32 -16.22 15.13
C VAL A 164 -3.27 -16.16 16.33
N ARG A 165 -2.75 -16.37 17.55
CA ARG A 165 -3.57 -16.27 18.78
C ARG A 165 -4.07 -14.85 19.03
N MET A 166 -3.29 -13.83 18.71
CA MET A 166 -3.73 -12.43 18.79
C MET A 166 -4.80 -12.11 17.74
N ALA A 167 -4.65 -12.62 16.52
CA ALA A 167 -5.65 -12.46 15.46
C ALA A 167 -6.98 -13.15 15.82
N GLU A 168 -6.93 -14.34 16.41
CA GLU A 168 -8.11 -15.03 16.93
C GLU A 168 -8.77 -14.28 18.10
N ARG A 169 -7.99 -13.71 19.01
CA ARG A 169 -8.52 -12.87 20.09
C ARG A 169 -9.19 -11.60 19.55
N ALA A 170 -8.57 -10.93 18.58
CA ALA A 170 -9.15 -9.77 17.93
C ALA A 170 -10.46 -10.11 17.22
N LYS A 171 -10.55 -11.28 16.57
CA LYS A 171 -11.77 -11.76 15.92
C LYS A 171 -12.91 -12.08 16.90
N ARG A 172 -12.58 -12.49 18.13
CA ARG A 172 -13.57 -12.74 19.20
C ARG A 172 -14.10 -11.47 19.85
N LEU A 173 -13.30 -10.40 19.85
CA LEU A 173 -13.67 -9.10 20.44
C LEU A 173 -14.42 -8.17 19.47
N GLY A 174 -14.52 -8.55 18.19
CA GLY A 174 -15.21 -7.80 17.14
C GLY A 174 -16.60 -8.33 16.77
N ARG A 175 -17.26 -9.09 17.65
CA ARG A 175 -18.66 -9.53 17.53
C ARG A 175 -19.48 -8.99 18.69
#